data_AF-A0A498CS09-F1
#
_entry.id   AF-A0A498CS09-F1
#
_cell.length_a   1.000
_cell.length_b   1.000
_cell.length_c   1.000
_cell.angle_alpha   90.00
_cell.angle_beta   90.00
_cell.angle_gamma   90.00
#
_symmetry.space_group_name_H-M   'P 1'
#
loop_
_entity.id
_entity.type
_entity.pdbx_description
1 polymer ?
#
loop_
_entity_poly.entity_id
_entity_poly.type
_entity_poly.pdbx_seq_one_letter_code
_entity_poly.pdbx_strand_id
1 'polypeptide(L)'
;MKIWKLRYPAGFTTVEHWHNCAHGMYVLEGHLVTSQGEFGPGNFVWFPEGSVMFHGARSDNDTLVLFITNKSFDIHFTAEDGLPQFIE
;
A
#
# COMPACT_ATOMS: atom_id res chain seq x y z
N MET A 1 -5.45 -13.83 -5.22
CA MET A 1 -6.25 -12.98 -4.34
C MET A 1 -6.03 -13.37 -2.89
N LYS A 2 -5.71 -12.40 -2.04
CA LYS A 2 -5.65 -12.53 -0.58
C LYS A 2 -6.21 -11.28 0.09
N ILE A 3 -6.65 -11.44 1.34
CA ILE A 3 -7.08 -10.33 2.20
C ILE A 3 -6.37 -10.48 3.54
N TRP A 4 -5.70 -9.42 4.00
CA TRP A 4 -5.04 -9.38 5.30
C TRP A 4 -5.49 -8.18 6.10
N LYS A 5 -5.58 -8.36 7.42
CA LYS A 5 -5.67 -7.23 8.36
C LYS A 5 -4.24 -6.84 8.74
N LEU A 6 -3.81 -5.64 8.38
CA LEU A 6 -2.48 -5.12 8.65
C LEU A 6 -2.55 -3.94 9.63
N ARG A 7 -1.54 -3.85 10.49
CA ARG A 7 -1.29 -2.69 11.36
C ARG A 7 0.02 -2.04 10.96
N TYR A 8 -0.01 -0.75 10.66
CA TYR A 8 1.18 0.10 10.60
C TYR A 8 1.32 0.86 11.91
N PRO A 9 2.45 0.72 12.63
CA PRO A 9 2.73 1.55 13.80
C PRO A 9 2.81 3.03 13.43
N ALA A 10 2.49 3.91 14.37
CA ALA A 10 2.61 5.36 14.20
C ALA A 10 3.98 5.75 13.60
N GLY A 11 3.97 6.52 12.52
CA GLY A 11 5.16 6.99 11.80
C GLY A 11 5.88 5.96 10.95
N PHE A 12 5.42 4.71 10.91
CA PHE A 12 5.95 3.70 9.99
C PHE A 12 5.47 3.97 8.57
N THR A 13 6.40 3.95 7.61
CA THR A 13 6.12 4.01 6.17
C THR A 13 7.01 3.00 5.45
N THR A 14 6.44 2.27 4.49
CA THR A 14 7.23 1.40 3.61
C THR A 14 8.17 2.23 2.74
N VAL A 15 9.30 1.65 2.35
CA VAL A 15 10.11 2.22 1.27
C VAL A 15 9.35 2.12 -0.05
N GLU A 16 9.77 2.89 -1.05
CA GLU A 16 9.15 2.84 -2.38
C GLU A 16 9.30 1.46 -3.03
N HIS A 17 8.20 0.93 -3.54
CA HIS A 17 8.13 -0.39 -4.15
C HIS A 17 7.02 -0.44 -5.21
N TRP A 18 6.89 -1.57 -5.91
CA TRP A 18 5.79 -1.91 -6.82
C TRP A 18 5.41 -3.39 -6.74
N HIS A 19 4.28 -3.77 -7.35
CA HIS A 19 3.77 -5.15 -7.34
C HIS A 19 3.27 -5.59 -8.72
N ASN A 20 3.37 -6.90 -9.02
CA ASN A 20 2.71 -7.52 -10.18
C ASN A 20 1.22 -7.80 -9.94
N CYS A 21 0.68 -7.40 -8.79
CA CYS A 21 -0.74 -7.37 -8.52
C CYS A 21 -1.23 -5.94 -8.32
N ALA A 22 -2.48 -5.69 -8.70
CA ALA A 22 -3.18 -4.53 -8.16
C ALA A 22 -3.58 -4.83 -6.71
N HIS A 23 -3.56 -3.80 -5.86
CA HIS A 23 -3.97 -3.94 -4.48
C HIS A 23 -4.73 -2.70 -4.00
N GLY A 24 -5.51 -2.90 -2.93
CA GLY A 24 -6.21 -1.82 -2.27
C GLY A 24 -6.15 -1.93 -0.76
N MET A 25 -6.42 -0.80 -0.12
CA MET A 25 -6.35 -0.65 1.32
C MET A 25 -7.65 0.02 1.79
N TYR A 26 -8.45 -0.72 2.55
CA TYR A 26 -9.61 -0.17 3.25
C TYR A 26 -9.21 0.21 4.67
N VAL A 27 -9.38 1.47 5.05
CA VAL A 27 -8.95 1.97 6.36
C VAL A 27 -10.01 1.64 7.42
N LEU A 28 -9.60 0.88 8.44
CA LEU A 28 -10.43 0.50 9.58
C LEU A 28 -10.28 1.50 10.73
N GLU A 29 -9.04 1.88 11.05
CA GLU A 29 -8.69 2.77 12.16
C GLU A 29 -7.45 3.61 11.76
N GLY A 30 -7.32 4.80 12.34
CA GLY A 30 -6.17 5.67 12.11
C GLY A 30 -6.18 6.40 10.77
N HIS A 31 -4.99 6.77 10.27
CA HIS A 31 -4.78 7.52 9.03
C HIS A 31 -3.71 6.84 8.19
N LEU A 32 -4.12 6.28 7.05
CA LEU A 32 -3.22 5.70 6.06
C LEU A 32 -2.59 6.82 5.24
N VAL A 33 -1.27 6.96 5.29
CA VAL A 33 -0.51 7.91 4.47
C VAL A 33 0.09 7.14 3.31
N THR A 34 -0.11 7.60 2.08
CA THR A 34 0.37 6.94 0.86
C THR A 34 0.93 7.95 -0.15
N SER A 35 1.49 7.45 -1.25
CA SER A 35 1.87 8.31 -2.39
C SER A 35 0.69 9.03 -3.06
N GLN A 36 -0.57 8.66 -2.80
CA GLN A 36 -1.77 9.31 -3.33
C GLN A 36 -2.47 10.25 -2.32
N GLY A 37 -1.95 10.38 -1.10
CA GLY A 37 -2.53 11.22 -0.06
C GLY A 37 -2.72 10.52 1.29
N GLU A 38 -3.46 11.17 2.18
CA GLU A 38 -3.79 10.68 3.52
C GLU A 38 -5.29 10.35 3.63
N PHE A 39 -5.60 9.19 4.21
CA PHE A 39 -6.94 8.63 4.21
C PHE A 39 -7.32 8.11 5.61
N GLY A 40 -8.44 8.60 6.14
CA GLY A 40 -9.00 8.14 7.41
C GLY A 40 -9.95 6.95 7.27
N PRO A 41 -10.60 6.50 8.37
CA PRO A 41 -11.46 5.32 8.36
C PRO A 41 -12.61 5.41 7.35
N GLY A 42 -12.94 4.27 6.73
CA GLY A 42 -13.99 4.18 5.73
C GLY A 42 -13.56 4.49 4.29
N ASN A 43 -12.36 5.04 4.09
CA ASN A 43 -11.80 5.26 2.76
C ASN A 43 -11.24 3.95 2.17
N PHE A 44 -11.32 3.82 0.85
CA PHE A 44 -10.69 2.76 0.07
C PHE A 44 -9.74 3.37 -0.96
N VAL A 45 -8.47 2.99 -0.91
CA VAL A 45 -7.45 3.41 -1.87
C VAL A 45 -7.09 2.22 -2.75
N TRP A 46 -6.95 2.42 -4.06
CA TRP A 46 -6.62 1.38 -5.02
C TRP A 46 -5.39 1.76 -5.85
N PHE A 47 -4.43 0.84 -5.90
CA PHE A 47 -3.21 0.94 -6.70
C PHE A 47 -3.30 -0.07 -7.85
N PRO A 48 -3.36 0.40 -9.12
CA PRO A 48 -3.19 -0.46 -10.28
C PRO A 48 -1.89 -1.27 -10.23
N GLU A 49 -1.86 -2.38 -10.96
CA GLU A 49 -0.66 -3.21 -11.15
C GLU A 49 0.50 -2.36 -11.70
N GLY A 50 1.69 -2.55 -11.15
CA GLY A 50 2.86 -1.74 -11.51
C GLY A 50 2.79 -0.28 -11.02
N SER A 51 1.87 0.08 -10.13
CA SER A 51 1.97 1.39 -9.45
C SER A 51 3.25 1.41 -8.61
N VAL A 52 4.01 2.50 -8.69
CA VAL A 52 5.10 2.78 -7.75
C VAL A 52 4.52 3.53 -6.56
N MET A 53 4.67 2.98 -5.36
CA MET A 53 4.10 3.60 -4.17
C MET A 53 4.89 3.37 -2.89
N PHE A 54 4.54 4.17 -1.89
CA PHE A 54 4.80 3.92 -0.48
C PHE A 54 3.47 4.03 0.27
N HIS A 55 3.39 3.41 1.44
CA HIS A 55 2.25 3.56 2.33
C HIS A 55 2.60 3.25 3.79
N GLY A 56 1.91 3.88 4.72
CA GLY A 56 2.25 3.86 6.13
C GLY A 56 1.17 4.46 7.03
N ALA A 57 1.52 4.66 8.29
CA ALA A 57 0.69 5.39 9.24
C ALA A 57 1.19 6.83 9.40
N ARG A 58 0.26 7.73 9.72
CA ARG A 58 0.61 9.05 10.23
C ARG A 58 1.47 8.94 11.50
N SER A 59 2.22 9.99 11.82
CA SER A 59 3.23 9.97 12.90
C SER A 59 2.65 9.87 14.32
N ASP A 60 1.38 10.21 14.53
CA ASP A 60 0.75 10.34 15.84
C ASP A 60 -0.19 9.18 16.21
N ASN A 61 -0.55 8.32 15.27
CA ASN A 61 -1.41 7.16 15.52
C ASN A 61 -1.05 5.97 14.64
N ASP A 62 -1.23 4.76 15.18
CA ASP A 62 -1.25 3.55 14.38
C ASP A 62 -2.37 3.60 13.35
N THR A 63 -2.23 2.83 12.28
CA THR A 63 -3.25 2.66 11.25
C THR A 63 -3.54 1.19 11.04
N LEU A 64 -4.82 0.84 11.02
CA LEU A 64 -5.30 -0.51 10.74
C LEU A 64 -6.04 -0.53 9.42
N VAL A 65 -5.71 -1.49 8.55
CA VAL A 65 -6.29 -1.62 7.21
C VAL A 65 -6.66 -3.06 6.87
N LEU A 66 -7.61 -3.22 5.95
CA LEU A 66 -7.71 -4.43 5.14
C LEU A 66 -6.90 -4.22 3.86
N PHE A 67 -5.83 -4.99 3.70
CA PHE A 67 -5.03 -5.05 2.49
C PHE A 67 -5.55 -6.16 1.58
N ILE A 68 -5.92 -5.82 0.35
CA ILE A 68 -6.64 -6.71 -0.57
C ILE A 68 -5.86 -6.75 -1.89
N THR A 69 -5.56 -7.94 -2.40
CA THR A 69 -4.89 -8.13 -3.71
C THR A 69 -5.78 -8.85 -4.71
N ASN A 70 -5.69 -8.48 -5.99
CA ASN A 70 -6.41 -9.21 -7.05
C ASN A 70 -5.69 -10.51 -7.47
N LYS A 71 -4.35 -10.55 -7.40
CA LYS A 71 -3.49 -11.69 -7.77
C LYS A 71 -2.64 -12.19 -6.60
N SER A 72 -1.64 -13.02 -6.86
CA SER A 72 -0.63 -13.37 -5.86
C SER A 72 0.18 -12.12 -5.50
N PHE A 73 0.47 -11.95 -4.22
CA PHE A 73 1.26 -10.83 -3.72
C PHE A 73 2.75 -11.14 -3.88
N ASP A 74 3.49 -10.16 -4.35
CA ASP A 74 4.95 -10.06 -4.37
C ASP A 74 5.35 -8.65 -3.92
N ILE A 75 6.64 -8.34 -3.84
CA ILE A 75 7.13 -6.97 -3.60
C ILE A 75 8.39 -6.82 -4.44
N HIS A 76 8.48 -5.71 -5.19
CA HIS A 76 9.69 -5.31 -5.92
C HIS A 76 10.11 -3.94 -5.44
N PHE A 77 11.32 -3.83 -4.90
CA PHE A 77 11.79 -2.56 -4.36
C PHE A 77 12.39 -1.71 -5.48
N THR A 78 11.97 -0.46 -5.65
CA THR A 78 12.47 0.37 -6.76
C THR A 78 13.99 0.52 -6.72
N ALA A 79 14.58 0.54 -5.53
CA ALA A 79 16.02 0.63 -5.33
C ALA A 79 16.80 -0.62 -5.78
N GLU A 80 16.16 -1.78 -5.85
CA GLU A 80 16.78 -3.07 -6.18
C GLU A 80 16.39 -3.54 -7.59
N ASP A 81 15.10 -3.48 -7.90
CA ASP A 81 14.50 -4.03 -9.12
C ASP A 81 14.25 -2.97 -10.21
N GLY A 82 14.37 -1.69 -9.85
CA GLY A 82 14.05 -0.57 -10.75
C GLY A 82 12.55 -0.34 -10.93
N LEU A 83 12.20 0.40 -11.99
CA LEU A 83 10.81 0.71 -12.32
C LEU A 83 10.13 -0.47 -13.05
N PRO A 84 8.80 -0.64 -12.87
CA PRO A 84 8.05 -1.67 -13.59
C PRO A 84 8.18 -1.46 -15.10
N GLN A 85 8.52 -2.52 -15.82
CA GLN A 85 8.61 -2.52 -17.28
C GLN A 85 7.25 -2.86 -17.86
N PHE A 86 6.56 -1.87 -18.41
CA PHE A 86 5.35 -2.12 -19.20
C PHE A 86 5.77 -2.59 -20.59
N ILE A 87 5.36 -3.79 -20.99
CA ILE A 87 5.37 -4.20 -22.40
C ILE A 87 4.15 -3.50 -23.02
N GLU A 88 4.40 -2.52 -23.90
CA GLU A 88 3.35 -1.90 -24.74
C GLU A 88 2.63 -2.94 -25.62
#